data_AF-A0A2S2QPF7-F1
#
_entry.id   AF-A0A2S2QPF7-F1
#
_cell.length_a   1.000
_cell.length_b   1.000
_cell.length_c   1.000
_cell.angle_alpha   90.00
_cell.angle_beta   90.00
_cell.angle_gamma   90.00
#
_symmetry.space_group_name_H-M   'P 1'
#
loop_
_entity.id
_entity.type
_entity.pdbx_description
1 polymer ?
#
loop_
_entity_poly.entity_id
_entity_poly.type
_entity_poly.pdbx_seq_one_letter_code
_entity_poly.pdbx_strand_id
1 'polypeptide(L)'
;MNYYAHRLMIRLNQDNYILRYRQLFHQYVVDMFAKIESERLRYIRYNQAKLRSEEYIHLRDAIIGNIDENLNTNDIGTACILPSSYIGSPRSMQEYIQDAMT
;
A
#
# COMPACT_ATOMS: atom_id res chain seq x y z
N MET A 1 -9.72 -7.42 -2.09
CA MET A 1 -10.30 -7.20 -3.44
C MET A 1 -11.41 -8.19 -3.80
N ASN A 2 -11.22 -9.51 -3.64
CA ASN A 2 -12.18 -10.53 -4.10
C ASN A 2 -13.64 -10.33 -3.63
N TYR A 3 -13.86 -9.93 -2.37
CA TYR A 3 -15.21 -9.65 -1.87
C TYR A 3 -15.92 -8.53 -2.65
N TYR A 4 -15.23 -7.41 -2.88
CA TYR A 4 -15.79 -6.27 -3.60
C TYR A 4 -15.90 -6.53 -5.10
N ALA A 5 -14.95 -7.26 -5.69
CA ALA A 5 -15.05 -7.73 -7.07
C ALA A 5 -16.28 -8.63 -7.26
N HIS A 6 -16.51 -9.57 -6.35
CA HIS A 6 -17.71 -10.42 -6.34
C HIS A 6 -19.00 -9.61 -6.26
N ARG A 7 -19.01 -8.54 -5.45
CA ARG A 7 -20.17 -7.65 -5.28
C ARG A 7 -20.45 -6.78 -6.51
N LEU A 8 -19.44 -6.47 -7.32
CA LEU A 8 -19.58 -5.70 -8.57
C LEU A 8 -19.84 -6.57 -9.81
N MET A 9 -19.55 -7.86 -9.74
CA MET A 9 -19.74 -8.81 -10.82
C MET A 9 -21.21 -8.86 -11.29
N ILE A 10 -21.41 -8.73 -12.61
CA ILE A 10 -22.73 -8.91 -13.26
C ILE A 10 -23.01 -10.41 -13.39
N ARG A 11 -24.24 -10.83 -13.08
CA ARG A 11 -24.66 -12.23 -13.14
C ARG A 11 -26.00 -12.37 -13.83
N LEU A 12 -26.14 -13.46 -14.58
CA LEU A 12 -27.42 -13.82 -15.19
C LEU A 12 -28.46 -14.03 -14.08
N ASN A 13 -29.68 -13.53 -14.29
CA ASN A 13 -30.81 -13.66 -13.35
C ASN A 13 -30.61 -13.00 -11.97
N GLN A 14 -29.64 -12.10 -11.82
CA GLN A 14 -29.48 -11.30 -10.61
C GLN A 14 -29.27 -9.83 -10.95
N ASP A 15 -30.13 -8.99 -10.40
CA ASP A 15 -30.00 -7.54 -10.55
C ASP A 15 -28.94 -7.00 -9.59
N ASN A 16 -27.92 -6.36 -10.15
CA ASN A 16 -26.91 -5.64 -9.36
C ASN A 16 -27.31 -4.17 -9.22
N TYR A 17 -28.06 -3.84 -8.16
CA TYR A 17 -28.55 -2.48 -7.92
C TYR A 17 -27.42 -1.46 -7.77
N ILE A 18 -26.26 -1.88 -7.25
CA ILE A 18 -25.11 -0.98 -7.01
C ILE A 18 -24.68 -0.31 -8.32
N LEU A 19 -24.71 -1.03 -9.44
CA LEU A 19 -24.33 -0.52 -10.75
C LEU A 19 -25.33 0.49 -11.33
N ARG A 20 -26.56 0.57 -10.79
CA ARG A 20 -27.62 1.45 -11.30
C ARG A 20 -27.58 2.86 -10.71
N TYR A 21 -26.85 3.07 -9.61
CA TYR A 21 -26.87 4.34 -8.87
C TYR A 21 -25.93 5.44 -9.44
N ARG A 22 -25.42 5.30 -10.67
CA ARG A 22 -24.65 6.32 -11.42
C ARG A 22 -23.54 6.98 -10.60
N GLN A 23 -23.72 8.23 -10.14
CA GLN A 23 -22.70 8.96 -9.38
C GLN A 23 -22.38 8.28 -8.04
N LEU A 24 -23.38 7.75 -7.34
CA LEU A 24 -23.17 7.02 -6.09
C LEU A 24 -22.40 5.71 -6.31
N PHE A 25 -22.51 5.10 -7.50
CA PHE A 25 -21.69 3.94 -7.85
C PHE A 25 -20.21 4.31 -7.92
N HIS A 26 -19.86 5.42 -8.59
CA HIS A 26 -18.47 5.87 -8.67
C HIS A 26 -17.90 6.18 -7.28
N GLN A 27 -18.65 6.89 -6.43
CA GLN A 27 -18.26 7.15 -5.05
C GLN A 27 -18.03 5.85 -4.28
N TYR A 28 -18.95 4.90 -4.38
CA TYR A 28 -18.82 3.60 -3.75
C TYR A 28 -17.54 2.86 -4.16
N VAL A 29 -17.19 2.86 -5.46
CA VAL A 29 -15.97 2.19 -5.95
C VAL A 29 -14.71 2.84 -5.35
N VAL A 30 -14.64 4.16 -5.36
CA VAL A 30 -13.49 4.91 -4.82
C VAL A 30 -13.36 4.69 -3.31
N ASP A 31 -14.46 4.77 -2.56
CA ASP A 31 -14.47 4.58 -1.12
C ASP A 31 -14.04 3.15 -0.74
N MET A 32 -14.51 2.15 -1.48
CA MET A 32 -14.11 0.76 -1.21
C MET A 32 -12.64 0.51 -1.56
N PHE A 33 -12.12 1.12 -2.64
CA PHE A 33 -10.70 1.07 -2.95
C PHE A 33 -9.86 1.69 -1.83
N ALA A 34 -10.20 2.92 -1.42
CA ALA A 34 -9.49 3.63 -0.36
C ALA A 34 -9.50 2.85 0.96
N LYS A 35 -10.64 2.23 1.31
CA LYS A 35 -10.74 1.35 2.48
C LYS A 35 -9.79 0.16 2.40
N ILE A 36 -9.74 -0.53 1.26
CA ILE A 36 -8.87 -1.71 1.08
C ILE A 36 -7.39 -1.31 1.16
N GLU A 37 -6.99 -0.24 0.46
CA GLU A 37 -5.60 0.22 0.50
C GLU A 37 -5.20 0.72 1.89
N SER A 38 -6.12 1.36 2.62
CA SER A 38 -5.89 1.78 4.01
C SER A 38 -5.59 0.58 4.91
N GLU A 39 -6.36 -0.51 4.81
CA GLU A 39 -6.09 -1.74 5.57
C GLU A 39 -4.80 -2.43 5.11
N ARG A 40 -4.47 -2.37 3.80
CA ARG A 40 -3.21 -2.93 3.27
C ARG A 40 -2.00 -2.21 3.84
N LEU A 41 -2.02 -0.88 3.86
CA LEU A 41 -0.99 -0.05 4.49
C LEU A 41 -0.91 -0.29 5.99
N ARG A 42 -2.06 -0.42 6.66
CA ARG A 42 -2.12 -0.77 8.08
C ARG A 42 -1.46 -2.12 8.36
N TYR A 43 -1.74 -3.12 7.54
CA TYR A 43 -1.12 -4.44 7.64
C TYR A 43 0.40 -4.35 7.48
N ILE A 44 0.89 -3.62 6.48
CA ILE A 44 2.32 -3.39 6.26
C ILE A 44 2.94 -2.72 7.48
N ARG A 45 2.30 -1.70 8.04
CA ARG A 45 2.79 -0.97 9.22
C ARG A 45 2.93 -1.84 10.46
N TYR A 46 1.94 -2.68 10.77
CA TYR A 46 1.95 -3.47 12.00
C TYR A 46 2.63 -4.84 11.89
N ASN A 47 2.85 -5.35 10.67
CA ASN A 47 3.48 -6.65 10.44
C ASN A 47 4.89 -6.56 9.86
N GLN A 48 5.59 -5.44 10.06
CA GLN A 48 6.95 -5.22 9.57
C GLN A 48 7.89 -6.41 9.89
N ALA A 49 7.91 -6.90 11.13
CA ALA A 49 8.75 -8.03 11.53
C ALA A 49 8.49 -9.30 10.69
N LYS A 50 7.22 -9.61 10.43
CA LYS A 50 6.82 -10.77 9.60
C LYS A 50 7.14 -10.58 8.11
N LEU A 51 7.22 -9.32 7.65
CA LEU A 51 7.63 -8.96 6.28
C LEU A 51 9.16 -8.95 6.10
N ARG A 52 9.90 -9.57 7.03
CA ARG A 52 11.37 -9.58 7.10
C ARG A 52 11.94 -8.16 7.20
N SER A 53 11.29 -7.27 7.97
CA SER A 53 11.83 -5.93 8.18
C SER A 53 13.23 -5.90 8.80
N GLU A 54 13.62 -7.00 9.45
CA GLU A 54 14.95 -7.18 10.04
C GLU A 54 16.07 -7.23 9.00
N GLU A 55 15.84 -7.74 7.79
CA GLU A 55 16.83 -7.63 6.70
C GLU A 55 16.96 -6.20 6.16
N TYR A 56 15.98 -5.35 6.46
CA TYR A 56 15.97 -3.95 6.07
C TYR A 56 16.54 -3.03 7.17
N ILE A 57 17.15 -3.59 8.23
CA ILE A 57 17.83 -2.81 9.29
C ILE A 57 18.93 -1.93 8.69
N HIS A 58 19.75 -2.46 7.77
CA HIS A 58 20.80 -1.66 7.12
C HIS A 58 20.25 -0.51 6.26
N LEU A 59 19.08 -0.69 5.63
CA LEU A 59 18.40 0.38 4.88
C LEU A 59 17.81 1.43 5.84
N ARG A 60 17.23 0.98 6.96
CA ARG A 60 16.75 1.87 8.01
C ARG A 60 17.89 2.70 8.59
N ASP A 61 19.03 2.07 8.88
CA ASP A 61 20.22 2.72 9.43
C ASP A 61 20.84 3.70 8.41
N ALA A 62 20.86 3.34 7.12
CA ALA A 62 21.29 4.24 6.06
C ALA A 62 20.33 5.45 5.90
N ILE A 63 19.02 5.26 6.06
CA ILE A 63 18.06 6.37 6.06
C ILE A 63 18.25 7.25 7.29
N ILE A 64 18.43 6.67 8.48
CA ILE A 64 18.69 7.41 9.73
C ILE A 64 20.02 8.18 9.64
N GLY A 65 21.07 7.60 9.07
CA GLY A 65 22.38 8.24 8.90
C GLY A 65 22.40 9.36 7.85
N ASN A 66 21.38 9.48 7.00
CA ASN A 66 21.21 10.57 6.03
C ASN A 66 20.23 11.66 6.52
N ILE A 67 19.66 11.53 7.73
CA ILE A 67 18.82 12.56 8.35
C ILE A 67 19.74 13.39 9.26
N ASP A 68 19.67 14.72 9.15
CA ASP A 68 20.47 15.69 9.91
C ASP A 68 20.67 15.26 11.38
N GLU A 69 21.89 15.40 11.90
CA GLU A 69 22.27 15.12 13.31
C GLU A 69 21.39 15.83 14.36
N ASN A 70 20.53 16.76 13.93
CA ASN A 70 19.69 17.60 14.76
C ASN A 70 18.22 17.15 14.84
N LEU A 71 17.84 16.03 14.21
CA LEU A 71 16.49 15.48 14.33
C LEU A 71 16.44 14.44 15.46
N ASN A 72 15.71 14.74 16.54
CA ASN A 72 15.51 13.78 17.61
C ASN A 72 14.83 12.53 17.05
N THR A 73 15.41 11.36 17.32
CA THR A 73 14.86 10.06 16.90
C THR A 73 13.46 9.81 17.46
N ASN A 74 13.07 10.56 18.50
CA ASN A 74 11.73 10.55 19.11
C ASN A 74 10.69 11.42 18.37
N ASP A 75 11.12 12.41 17.57
CA ASP A 75 10.25 13.25 16.73
C ASP A 75 9.95 12.56 15.38
N ILE A 76 10.77 11.57 15.03
CA ILE A 76 10.56 10.71 13.87
C ILE A 76 9.55 9.63 14.28
N GLY A 77 8.30 9.76 13.84
CA GLY A 77 7.33 8.69 13.96
C GLY A 77 7.92 7.35 13.46
N THR A 78 7.44 6.22 13.98
CA THR A 78 7.98 4.90 13.63
C THR A 78 8.05 4.69 12.11
N ALA A 79 9.28 4.67 11.57
CA ALA A 79 9.53 4.50 10.15
C ALA A 79 9.01 3.13 9.68
N CYS A 80 8.02 3.14 8.77
CA CYS A 80 7.45 1.95 8.17
C CYS A 80 8.04 1.79 6.77
N ILE A 81 8.62 0.63 6.47
CA ILE A 81 9.22 0.42 5.15
C ILE A 81 8.23 -0.33 4.25
N LEU A 82 7.99 0.25 3.07
CA LEU A 82 7.10 -0.33 2.07
C LEU A 82 7.85 -1.40 1.26
N PRO A 83 7.23 -2.56 0.98
CA PRO A 83 7.79 -3.58 0.10
C PRO A 83 7.81 -3.12 -1.37
N SER A 84 8.65 -3.71 -2.22
CA SER A 84 8.70 -3.36 -3.66
C SER A 84 7.41 -3.71 -4.41
N SER A 85 6.65 -4.68 -3.92
CA SER A 85 5.30 -5.00 -4.42
C SER A 85 4.28 -3.87 -4.23
N TYR A 86 4.58 -2.86 -3.41
CA TYR A 86 3.79 -1.64 -3.33
C TYR A 86 4.20 -0.68 -4.45
N ILE A 87 3.34 -0.56 -5.47
CA ILE A 87 3.53 0.31 -6.62
C ILE A 87 3.73 1.76 -6.16
N GLY A 88 4.78 2.40 -6.67
CA GLY A 88 5.14 3.78 -6.29
C GLY A 88 5.93 3.89 -4.98
N SER A 89 6.22 2.78 -4.30
CA SER A 89 7.24 2.79 -3.25
C SER A 89 8.63 3.09 -3.84
N PRO A 90 9.56 3.65 -3.07
CA PRO A 90 10.94 3.86 -3.52
C PRO A 90 11.58 2.57 -4.07
N ARG A 91 11.25 1.43 -3.47
CA ARG A 91 11.75 0.12 -3.90
C ARG A 91 11.14 -0.36 -5.21
N SER A 92 9.83 -0.17 -5.41
CA SER A 92 9.17 -0.46 -6.67
C SER A 92 9.83 0.31 -7.82
N MET A 93 10.16 1.58 -7.60
CA MET A 93 10.85 2.40 -8.58
C MET A 93 12.28 1.92 -8.84
N GLN A 94 13.04 1.57 -7.80
CA GLN A 94 14.39 1.01 -7.95
C GLN A 94 14.39 -0.31 -8.72
N GLU A 95 13.42 -1.19 -8.46
CA GLU A 95 13.26 -2.46 -9.18
C GLU A 95 12.99 -2.21 -10.67
N TYR A 96 12.07 -1.30 -11.00
CA TYR A 96 11.82 -0.92 -12.41
C TYR A 96 13.03 -0.31 -13.10
N ILE A 97 13.82 0.49 -12.39
CA ILE A 97 15.07 1.06 -12.93
C ILE A 97 16.09 -0.05 -13.21
N GLN A 98 16.25 -1.00 -12.29
CA GLN A 98 17.17 -2.13 -12.46
C GLN A 98 16.76 -3.03 -13.62
N ASP A 99 15.47 -3.38 -13.72
CA ASP A 99 14.92 -4.20 -14.80
C ASP A 99 15.08 -3.53 -16.18
N ALA A 100 14.97 -2.20 -16.24
CA ALA A 100 15.20 -1.44 -17.47
C ALA A 100 16.68 -1.37 -17.90
N MET A 101 17.62 -1.68 -17.00
CA MET A 101 19.07 -1.66 -17.27
C MET A 101 19.64 -3.03 -17.65
N THR A 102 18.85 -4.10 -17.55
CA THR A 102 19.20 -5.46 -18.00
C THR A 102 18.75 -5.73 -19.42
#